data_AF-A0A415TS40-F1
#
_entry.id   AF-A0A415TS40-F1
#
_cell.length_a   1.000
_cell.length_b   1.000
_cell.length_c   1.000
_cell.angle_alpha   90.00
_cell.angle_beta   90.00
_cell.angle_gamma   90.00
#
_symmetry.space_group_name_H-M   'P 1'
#
loop_
_entity.id
_entity.type
_entity.pdbx_description
1 polymer ?
#
loop_
_entity_poly.entity_id
_entity_poly.type
_entity_poly.pdbx_seq_one_letter_code
_entity_poly.pdbx_strand_id
1 'polypeptide(L)' 'MREEKFDATKYKNDFQKEKYDRIIVNVPKGQKKIIDEKAKAQGYKSLNAFVVDAIMQKLQ' A
#
# COMPACT_ATOMS: atom_id res chain seq x y z
N MET A 1 1.02 30.15 -26.82
CA MET A 1 1.51 28.91 -26.21
C MET A 1 0.57 28.56 -25.08
N ARG A 2 -0.16 27.44 -25.17
CA ARG A 2 -0.94 26.94 -24.03
C ARG A 2 0.08 26.30 -23.09
N GLU A 3 0.29 26.89 -21.93
CA GLU A 3 1.01 26.23 -20.85
C GLU A 3 0.24 24.95 -20.53
N GLU A 4 0.75 23.81 -21.03
CA GLU A 4 0.36 22.50 -20.54
C GLU A 4 0.79 22.48 -19.07
N LYS A 5 -0.12 22.92 -18.19
CA LYS A 5 -0.02 22.71 -16.76
C LYS A 5 0.18 21.22 -16.60
N PHE A 6 1.42 20.82 -16.33
CA PHE A 6 1.75 19.48 -15.93
C PHE A 6 1.01 19.28 -14.61
N ASP A 7 -0.23 18.79 -14.70
CA ASP A 7 -1.07 18.45 -13.57
C ASP A 7 -0.40 17.25 -12.90
N ALA A 8 0.64 17.54 -12.11
CA ALA A 8 1.39 16.55 -11.34
C ALA A 8 0.43 15.72 -10.46
N THR A 9 -0.72 16.30 -10.11
CA THR A 9 -1.84 15.64 -9.42
C THR A 9 -2.47 14.54 -10.27
N LYS A 10 -2.71 14.79 -11.56
CA LYS A 10 -3.30 13.82 -12.49
C LYS A 10 -2.32 12.70 -12.80
N TYR A 11 -1.05 13.04 -13.04
CA TYR A 11 0.00 12.06 -13.27
C TYR A 11 0.22 11.14 -12.07
N LYS A 12 0.24 11.67 -10.84
CA LYS A 12 0.36 10.86 -9.62
C LYS A 12 -0.84 9.93 -9.40
N ASN A 13 -2.06 10.41 -9.71
CA ASN A 13 -3.26 9.60 -9.58
C ASN A 13 -3.32 8.46 -10.60
N ASP A 14 -3.02 8.72 -11.87
CA ASP A 14 -2.98 7.69 -12.91
C ASP A 14 -1.86 6.67 -12.64
N PHE A 15 -0.66 7.12 -12.23
CA PHE A 15 0.42 6.22 -11.86
C PHE A 15 0.05 5.30 -10.68
N GLN A 16 -0.67 5.83 -9.69
CA GLN A 16 -1.12 5.01 -8.57
C GLN A 16 -2.19 3.98 -9.00
N LYS A 17 -3.07 4.35 -9.92
CA LYS A 17 -4.16 3.49 -10.42
C LYS A 17 -3.66 2.36 -11.30
N GLU A 18 -2.65 2.65 -12.12
CA GLU A 18 -2.13 1.69 -13.11
C GLU A 18 -1.10 0.73 -12.49
N LYS A 19 -0.36 1.17 -11.48
CA LYS A 19 0.71 0.37 -10.85
C LYS A 19 0.28 -0.41 -9.61
N TYR A 20 -0.79 0.00 -8.92
CA TYR A 20 -1.17 -0.60 -7.65
C TYR A 20 -2.62 -1.07 -7.67
N ASP A 21 -2.79 -2.38 -7.55
CA ASP A 21 -4.08 -2.97 -7.26
C ASP A 21 -4.51 -2.60 -5.84
N ARG A 22 -5.73 -2.08 -5.70
CA ARG A 22 -6.25 -1.60 -4.42
C ARG A 22 -6.97 -2.74 -3.71
N ILE A 23 -6.26 -3.41 -2.80
CA ILE A 23 -6.83 -4.50 -2.00
C ILE A 23 -7.50 -3.91 -0.75
N ILE A 24 -8.80 -4.11 -0.61
CA ILE A 24 -9.54 -3.81 0.62
C ILE A 24 -9.46 -5.04 1.52
N VAL A 25 -8.65 -4.99 2.57
CA VAL A 25 -8.50 -6.10 3.52
C VAL A 25 -9.35 -5.83 4.76
N ASN A 26 -10.37 -6.67 4.95
CA ASN A 26 -11.14 -6.69 6.19
C ASN A 26 -10.46 -7.63 7.18
N VAL A 27 -9.84 -7.06 8.22
CA VAL A 27 -9.31 -7.81 9.36
C VAL A 27 -10.22 -7.63 10.57
N PRO A 28 -10.42 -8.68 11.40
CA PRO A 28 -11.12 -8.56 12.68
C PRO A 28 -10.54 -7.46 13.58
N LYS A 29 -11.39 -6.91 14.44
CA LYS A 29 -11.03 -5.82 15.36
C LYS A 29 -9.86 -6.26 16.25
N GLY A 30 -8.79 -5.47 16.28
CA GLY A 30 -7.57 -5.77 17.04
C GLY A 30 -6.45 -6.42 16.22
N GLN A 31 -6.75 -7.06 15.08
CA GLN A 31 -5.69 -7.63 14.24
C GLN A 31 -4.78 -6.55 13.64
N LYS A 32 -5.32 -5.36 13.33
CA LYS A 32 -4.49 -4.24 12.84
C LYS A 32 -3.37 -3.88 13.82
N LYS A 33 -3.60 -3.97 15.14
CA LYS A 33 -2.56 -3.76 16.16
C LYS A 33 -1.52 -4.88 16.14
N ILE A 34 -1.96 -6.14 16.06
CA ILE A 34 -1.06 -7.30 15.99
C ILE A 34 -0.17 -7.21 14.74
N ILE A 35 -0.74 -6.81 13.60
CA ILE A 35 0.01 -6.60 12.35
C ILE A 35 1.00 -5.44 12.53
N ASP A 36 0.67 -4.39 13.28
CA ASP A 36 1.55 -3.24 13.52
C ASP A 36 2.75 -3.64 14.38
N GLU A 37 2.47 -4.40 15.44
CA GLU A 37 3.50 -4.96 16.32
C GLU A 37 4.38 -5.97 15.59
N LYS A 38 3.79 -6.86 14.77
CA LYS A 38 4.53 -7.82 13.93
C LYS A 38 5.38 -7.10 12.89
N ALA A 39 4.84 -6.09 12.23
CA ALA A 39 5.55 -5.29 11.24
C ALA A 39 6.75 -4.57 11.88
N LYS A 40 6.55 -3.91 13.04
CA LYS A 40 7.64 -3.30 13.81
C LYS A 40 8.67 -4.32 14.27
N ALA A 41 8.24 -5.47 14.78
CA ALA A 41 9.12 -6.53 15.24
C ALA A 41 9.97 -7.13 14.10
N GLN A 42 9.42 -7.20 12.89
CA GLN A 42 10.16 -7.64 11.70
C GLN A 42 10.91 -6.50 10.99
N GLY A 43 10.86 -5.26 11.49
CA GLY A 43 11.57 -4.12 10.91
C GLY A 43 10.90 -3.48 9.68
N TYR A 44 9.64 -3.82 9.40
CA TYR A 44 8.88 -3.21 8.30
C TYR A 44 8.48 -1.77 8.66
N LYS A 45 8.77 -0.84 7.74
CA LYS A 45 8.44 0.59 7.87
C LYS A 45 6.93 0.89 7.84
N SER A 46 6.11 -0.04 7.37
CA SER A 46 4.68 0.19 7.21
C SER A 46 3.90 -1.11 7.26
N LEU A 47 2.78 -1.07 7.99
CA LEU A 47 1.74 -2.08 7.99
C LEU A 47 1.38 -2.55 6.57
N ASN A 48 1.24 -1.61 5.64
CA ASN A 48 0.86 -1.92 4.27
C ASN A 48 1.93 -2.75 3.55
N ALA A 49 3.21 -2.43 3.74
CA ALA A 49 4.31 -3.20 3.17
C ALA A 49 4.36 -4.62 3.77
N PHE A 50 4.16 -4.74 5.09
CA PHE A 50 4.08 -6.05 5.75
C PHE A 50 2.91 -6.91 5.24
N VAL A 51 1.72 -6.31 5.05
CA VAL A 51 0.57 -7.04 4.53
C VAL A 51 0.81 -7.49 3.08
N VAL A 52 1.35 -6.62 2.23
CA VAL A 52 1.69 -6.97 0.84
C VAL A 52 2.76 -8.07 0.79
N ASP A 53 3.80 -7.96 1.61
CA ASP A 53 4.89 -8.95 1.69
C ASP A 53 4.39 -10.30 2.20
N ALA A 54 3.53 -10.31 3.23
CA ALA A 54 2.90 -11.52 3.73
C ALA A 54 1.97 -12.18 2.68
N ILE A 55 1.26 -11.38 1.88
CA ILE A 55 0.46 -11.88 0.76
C ILE A 55 1.37 -12.49 -0.31
N MET A 56 2.45 -11.82 -0.70
CA MET A 56 3.41 -12.34 -1.68
C MET A 56 4.10 -13.63 -1.18
N GLN A 57 4.51 -13.69 0.08
CA GLN A 57 5.08 -14.90 0.68
C GLN A 57 4.11 -16.08 0.68
N LYS A 58 2.80 -15.83 0.83
CA LYS A 58 1.77 -16.88 0.81
C LYS A 58 1.36 -17.32 -0.60
N LEU A 59 1.61 -16.49 -1.60
CA LEU A 59 1.40 -16.82 -3.01
C LEU A 59 2.54 -17.65 -3.62
N GLN A 60 3.71 -17.68 -2.96
CA GLN A 60 4.83 -18.58 -3.28
C GLN A 60 4.59 -20.00 -2.77
#